data_AF-A0A6I6YVR7-F1
#
_entry.id   AF-A0A6I6YVR7-F1
#
_cell.length_a   1.000
_cell.length_b   1.000
_cell.length_c   1.000
_cell.angle_alpha   90.00
_cell.angle_beta   90.00
_cell.angle_gamma   90.00
#
_symmetry.space_group_name_H-M   'P 1'
#
loop_
_entity.id
_entity.type
_entity.pdbx_description
1 polymer ?
#
loop_
_entity_poly.entity_id
_entity_poly.type
_entity_poly.pdbx_seq_one_letter_code
_entity_poly.pdbx_strand_id
1 'polypeptide(L)'
;MRLNKSERSLPVLLAYERDESGNLAVWCPYCATWHLHGRGDGHRSAHCQNRRSPFIETGYIIKKGSKKDYAFGRTYYDSYDKLDLKYRY
;
A
#
# COMPACT_ATOMS: atom_id res chain seq x y z
N MET A 1 9.81 3.45 -7.02
CA MET A 1 8.80 3.39 -8.09
C MET A 1 8.90 4.64 -8.93
N ARG A 2 8.69 4.55 -10.24
CA ARG A 2 8.56 5.76 -11.08
C ARG A 2 7.10 6.22 -11.08
N LEU A 3 6.87 7.51 -10.88
CA LEU A 3 5.53 8.13 -10.89
C LEU A 3 5.33 8.94 -12.16
N ASN A 4 4.14 8.80 -12.74
CA ASN A 4 3.65 9.54 -13.90
C ASN A 4 3.10 10.90 -13.41
N LYS A 5 3.07 11.93 -14.27
CA LYS A 5 2.63 13.28 -13.87
C LYS A 5 1.21 13.31 -13.27
N SER A 6 0.30 12.52 -13.84
CA SER A 6 -1.09 12.40 -13.37
C SER A 6 -1.24 11.68 -12.02
N GLU A 7 -0.26 10.86 -11.62
CA GLU A 7 -0.30 10.14 -10.35
C GLU A 7 0.17 11.00 -9.17
N ARG A 8 0.76 12.17 -9.43
CA ARG A 8 1.30 13.06 -8.39
C ARG A 8 0.25 13.95 -7.73
N SER A 9 -0.95 14.03 -8.29
CA SER A 9 -2.05 14.82 -7.73
C SER A 9 -2.74 14.14 -6.55
N LEU A 10 -2.52 12.84 -6.37
CA LEU A 10 -3.06 12.06 -5.26
C LEU A 10 -1.92 11.42 -4.44
N PRO A 11 -2.15 11.11 -3.16
CA PRO A 11 -1.21 10.32 -2.38
C PRO A 11 -0.92 8.99 -3.07
N VAL A 12 0.35 8.62 -3.18
CA VAL A 12 0.77 7.31 -3.70
C VAL A 12 1.35 6.48 -2.58
N LEU A 13 0.76 5.30 -2.35
CA LEU A 13 1.21 4.34 -1.35
C LEU A 13 2.01 3.22 -2.02
N LEU A 14 3.13 2.88 -1.38
CA LEU A 14 3.96 1.74 -1.76
C LEU A 14 3.20 0.44 -1.45
N ALA A 15 2.98 -0.36 -2.48
CA ALA A 15 2.33 -1.64 -2.36
C ALA A 15 3.33 -2.80 -2.39
N TYR A 16 3.05 -3.79 -1.57
CA TYR A 16 3.81 -5.02 -1.41
C TYR A 16 2.97 -6.19 -1.93
N GLU A 17 3.58 -7.10 -2.67
CA GLU A 17 2.90 -8.34 -3.05
C GLU A 17 2.79 -9.24 -1.82
N ARG A 18 1.58 -9.70 -1.56
CA ARG A 18 1.26 -10.48 -0.37
C ARG A 18 1.02 -11.96 -0.63
N ASP A 19 0.76 -12.38 -1.86
CA ASP A 19 0.57 -13.80 -2.18
C ASP A 19 0.97 -14.14 -3.62
N GLU A 20 0.99 -15.43 -3.94
CA GLU A 20 1.30 -15.95 -5.29
C GLU A 20 0.27 -15.51 -6.34
N SER A 21 -0.93 -15.12 -5.90
CA SER A 21 -1.96 -14.57 -6.78
C SER A 21 -1.65 -13.12 -7.17
N GLY A 22 -0.62 -12.49 -6.60
CA GLY A 22 -0.23 -11.12 -6.90
C GLY A 22 -1.09 -10.05 -6.20
N ASN A 23 -1.83 -10.43 -5.16
CA ASN A 23 -2.58 -9.47 -4.37
C ASN A 23 -1.64 -8.55 -3.59
N LEU A 24 -2.14 -7.39 -3.19
CA LEU A 24 -1.31 -6.31 -2.67
C LEU A 24 -1.68 -5.95 -1.22
N ALA A 25 -0.69 -5.49 -0.47
CA ALA A 25 -0.85 -4.87 0.84
C ALA A 25 -0.20 -3.49 0.85
N VAL A 26 -0.84 -2.52 1.51
CA VAL A 26 -0.32 -1.17 1.72
C VAL A 26 -0.40 -0.79 3.19
N TRP A 27 0.64 -0.13 3.71
CA TRP A 27 0.59 0.44 5.05
C TRP A 27 -0.17 1.77 5.01
N CYS A 28 -1.23 1.89 5.81
CA CYS A 28 -1.96 3.14 5.96
C CYS A 28 -1.41 3.91 7.18
N PRO A 29 -0.75 5.07 7.00
CA PRO A 29 -0.20 5.84 8.12
C PRO A 29 -1.29 6.41 9.04
N TYR A 30 -2.52 6.59 8.55
CA TYR A 30 -3.62 7.14 9.34
C TYR A 30 -4.36 6.08 10.17
N CYS A 31 -4.38 4.83 9.69
CA CYS A 31 -4.97 3.70 10.43
C CYS A 31 -3.92 2.95 11.24
N ALA A 32 -2.62 3.20 10.99
CA ALA A 32 -1.51 2.47 11.57
C ALA A 32 -1.66 0.94 11.42
N THR A 33 -2.12 0.51 10.25
CA THR A 33 -2.35 -0.90 9.93
C THR A 33 -2.18 -1.16 8.43
N TRP A 34 -2.09 -2.43 8.07
CA TRP A 34 -2.05 -2.88 6.67
C TRP A 34 -3.45 -2.97 6.09
N HIS A 35 -3.65 -2.34 4.93
CA HIS A 35 -4.82 -2.52 4.10
C HIS A 35 -4.53 -3.53 3.00
N LEU A 36 -5.47 -4.45 2.78
CA LEU A 36 -5.35 -5.50 1.78
C LEU A 36 -6.13 -5.12 0.52
N HIS A 37 -5.55 -5.41 -0.64
CA HIS A 37 -6.11 -5.11 -1.94
C HIS A 37 -5.92 -6.29 -2.90
N GLY A 38 -6.75 -6.31 -3.94
CA GLY A 38 -6.54 -7.16 -5.09
C GLY A 38 -5.29 -6.75 -5.90
N ARG A 39 -5.10 -7.42 -7.03
CA ARG A 39 -3.96 -7.24 -7.93
C ARG A 39 -3.93 -5.86 -8.58
N GLY A 40 -2.73 -5.45 -9.00
CA GLY A 40 -2.51 -4.34 -9.92
C GLY A 40 -2.41 -2.96 -9.26
N ASP A 41 -1.74 -2.06 -9.96
CA ASP A 41 -1.58 -0.67 -9.56
C ASP A 41 -2.87 0.13 -9.80
N GLY A 42 -2.92 1.36 -9.25
CA GLY A 42 -3.91 2.36 -9.60
C GLY A 42 -4.68 2.92 -8.42
N HIS A 43 -5.67 3.75 -8.72
CA HIS A 43 -6.50 4.41 -7.72
C HIS A 43 -7.37 3.41 -6.95
N ARG A 44 -7.53 3.65 -5.66
CA ARG A 44 -8.37 2.89 -4.74
C ARG A 44 -9.21 3.86 -3.92
N SER A 45 -10.49 3.54 -3.78
CA SER A 45 -11.34 4.17 -2.75
C SER A 45 -10.85 3.70 -1.38
N ALA A 46 -10.72 4.64 -0.44
CA ALA A 46 -10.22 4.31 0.88
C ALA A 46 -11.35 3.89 1.81
N HIS A 47 -11.17 2.74 2.46
CA HIS A 47 -12.05 2.25 3.52
C HIS A 47 -11.35 2.33 4.88
N CYS A 48 -10.65 3.44 5.13
CA CYS A 48 -9.92 3.66 6.38
C CYS A 48 -10.86 3.55 7.59
N GLN A 49 -10.42 2.82 8.62
CA GLN A 49 -11.11 2.75 9.90
C GLN A 49 -11.08 4.10 10.63
N ASN A 50 -9.93 4.80 10.54
CA ASN A 50 -9.82 6.17 11.03
C ASN A 50 -10.60 7.12 10.10
N ARG A 51 -11.78 7.57 10.55
CA ARG A 51 -12.65 8.49 9.82
C ARG A 51 -12.05 9.87 9.54
N ARG A 52 -10.95 10.23 10.23
CA ARG A 52 -10.21 11.47 9.98
C ARG A 52 -9.09 11.31 8.95
N SER A 53 -8.92 10.11 8.37
CA SER A 53 -7.94 9.93 7.31
C SER A 53 -8.33 10.75 6.07
N PRO A 54 -7.44 11.63 5.56
CA PRO A 54 -7.68 12.37 4.32
C PRO A 54 -7.92 11.47 3.11
N PHE A 55 -7.50 10.20 3.19
CA PHE A 55 -7.74 9.22 2.14
C PHE A 55 -9.22 8.91 1.95
N ILE A 56 -10.07 9.09 2.97
CA ILE A 56 -11.51 8.82 2.84
C ILE A 56 -12.15 9.74 1.80
N GLU A 57 -11.65 10.96 1.67
CA GLU A 57 -12.21 11.95 0.74
C GLU A 57 -11.68 11.76 -0.69
N THR A 58 -10.39 11.43 -0.83
CA THR A 58 -9.69 11.47 -2.13
C THR A 58 -9.27 10.10 -2.66
N GLY A 59 -9.29 9.08 -1.81
CA GLY A 59 -8.64 7.80 -2.06
C GLY A 59 -7.12 7.92 -2.06
N TYR A 60 -6.48 6.97 -2.71
CA TYR A 60 -5.03 6.98 -2.97
C TYR A 60 -4.69 6.09 -4.16
N ILE A 61 -3.50 6.27 -4.71
CA ILE A 61 -2.95 5.38 -5.73
C ILE A 61 -2.06 4.34 -5.03
N ILE A 62 -2.26 3.06 -5.33
CA ILE A 62 -1.31 2.02 -4.93
C ILE A 62 -0.37 1.73 -6.09
N LYS A 63 0.91 1.57 -5.79
CA LYS A 63 1.90 1.21 -6.81
C LYS A 63 2.89 0.20 -6.25
N LYS A 64 3.00 -0.92 -6.95
CA LYS A 64 3.89 -2.01 -6.55
C LYS A 64 5.34 -1.52 -6.53
N GLY A 65 6.02 -1.76 -5.42
CA GLY A 65 7.43 -1.44 -5.28
C GLY A 65 8.33 -2.39 -6.05
N SER A 66 9.51 -1.89 -6.39
CA SER A 66 10.65 -2.70 -6.81
C SER A 66 11.51 -3.09 -5.61
N LYS A 67 12.42 -4.07 -5.77
CA LYS A 67 13.37 -4.46 -4.72
C LYS A 67 14.15 -3.26 -4.12
N LYS A 68 14.45 -2.25 -4.95
CA LYS A 68 15.14 -1.03 -4.51
C LYS A 68 14.27 -0.16 -3.60
N ASP A 69 12.96 -0.14 -3.82
CA ASP A 69 12.01 0.64 -3.01
C ASP A 69 11.86 0.06 -1.61
N TYR A 70 11.98 -1.27 -1.50
CA TYR A 70 11.90 -1.98 -0.22
C TYR A 70 13.20 -1.91 0.58
N ALA A 71 14.33 -1.70 -0.09
CA ALA A 71 15.67 -1.67 0.53
C ALA A 71 16.01 -0.35 1.24
N PHE A 72 15.16 0.68 1.13
CA PHE A 72 15.46 2.02 1.66
C PHE A 72 14.89 2.22 3.08
N GLY A 73 15.71 1.94 4.11
CA GLY A 73 15.42 2.24 5.53
C GLY A 73 14.64 1.16 6.29
N ARG A 74 14.24 1.46 7.55
CA ARG A 74 13.25 0.67 8.30
C ARG A 74 11.91 0.80 7.58
N THR A 75 11.72 -0.01 6.55
CA THR A 75 10.49 -0.01 5.79
C THR A 75 9.44 -0.82 6.55
N TYR A 76 8.18 -0.52 6.27
CA TYR A 76 7.09 -1.36 6.76
C TYR A 76 7.24 -2.81 6.26
N TYR A 77 8.02 -3.08 5.21
CA TYR A 77 8.35 -4.42 4.74
C TYR A 77 8.82 -5.38 5.85
N ASP A 78 9.75 -4.92 6.71
CA ASP A 78 10.25 -5.72 7.82
C ASP A 78 9.15 -6.06 8.84
N SER A 79 8.12 -5.21 8.90
CA SER A 79 6.93 -5.43 9.72
C SER A 79 5.95 -6.37 9.03
N TYR A 80 5.82 -6.27 7.70
CA TYR A 80 4.96 -7.13 6.90
C TYR A 80 5.35 -8.60 7.01
N ASP A 81 6.64 -8.93 6.81
CA ASP A 81 7.14 -10.31 6.90
C ASP A 81 6.97 -10.88 8.32
N LYS A 82 7.09 -10.04 9.36
CA LYS A 82 6.88 -10.45 10.76
C LYS A 82 5.41 -10.64 11.13
N LEU A 83 4.49 -10.02 10.39
CA LEU A 83 3.05 -10.09 10.67
C LEU A 83 2.38 -11.32 10.03
N ASP A 84 3.15 -12.18 9.33
CA ASP A 84 2.67 -13.38 8.64
C ASP A 84 1.46 -13.11 7.73
N LEU A 85 1.40 -11.90 7.17
CA LEU A 85 0.29 -11.46 6.31
C LEU A 85 0.32 -12.14 4.93
N LYS A 86 1.40 -12.87 4.63
CA LYS A 86 1.59 -13.56 3.35
C LYS A 86 0.60 -14.71 3.13
N TYR A 87 0.05 -15.26 4.22
CA TYR A 87 -0.77 -16.48 4.18
C TYR A 87 -2.15 -16.32 4.87
N ARG A 88 -2.56 -15.10 5.21
CA ARG A 88 -3.89 -14.87 5.80
C ARG A 88 -4.93 -14.68 4.69
N TYR A 89 -5.92 -15.60 4.68
CA TYR A 89 -7.02 -15.68 3.71
C TYR A 89 -8.21 -14.82 4.14
#